data_AF-A0AAD5QEQ0-F1
#
_entry.id   AF-A0AAD5QEQ0-F1
#
_cell.length_a   1.000
_cell.length_b   1.000
_cell.length_c   1.000
_cell.angle_alpha   90.00
_cell.angle_beta   90.00
_cell.angle_gamma   90.00
#
_symmetry.space_group_name_H-M   'P 1'
#
loop_
_entity.id
_entity.type
_entity.pdbx_description
1 polymer ?
#
loop_
_entity_poly.entity_id
_entity_poly.type
_entity_poly.pdbx_seq_one_letter_code
_entity_poly.pdbx_strand_id
1 'polypeptide(L)'
;MSGEEPVDVMPEIRKACEPKCADYFTKYQACVDRIKAKGVGACDGQYFDFLHCIDKCRRNHGRNKKGRGHVKRVTCVSTAKLIPKDKAIKRFVVRNIVDQSAIRDLKEASVYESYALPKIYIKNYYSIEAAIHQRIVRVRSVEGRKNRAPPARFRAKRA
;
A
#
# COMPACT_ATOMS: atom_id res chain seq x y z
N MET A 1 2.80 24.23 20.83
CA MET A 1 2.65 22.78 20.57
C MET A 1 4.05 22.21 20.51
N SER A 2 4.40 21.39 21.50
CA SER A 2 5.73 20.84 21.72
C SER A 2 6.32 20.22 20.46
N GLY A 3 7.50 20.71 20.07
CA GLY A 3 8.28 20.25 18.94
C GLY A 3 9.00 18.93 19.23
N GLU A 4 8.24 17.84 19.36
CA GLU A 4 8.82 16.52 19.15
C GLU A 4 9.08 16.38 17.64
N GLU A 5 10.37 16.47 17.27
CA GLU A 5 10.80 16.16 15.91
C GLU A 5 10.30 14.76 15.54
N PRO A 6 9.73 14.58 14.34
CA PRO A 6 9.26 13.28 13.89
C PRO A 6 10.42 12.29 13.91
N VAL A 7 10.35 11.29 14.80
CA VAL A 7 11.37 10.26 14.94
C VAL A 7 11.60 9.56 13.61
N ASP A 8 12.83 9.66 13.09
CA ASP A 8 13.24 8.94 11.90
C ASP A 8 13.23 7.43 12.16
N VAL A 9 12.17 6.76 11.70
CA VAL A 9 12.02 5.29 11.77
C VAL A 9 12.88 4.53 10.76
N MET A 10 13.57 5.24 9.87
CA MET A 10 14.37 4.63 8.80
C MET A 10 15.53 3.75 9.30
N PRO A 11 16.30 4.14 10.35
CA PRO A 11 17.36 3.30 10.91
C PRO A 11 16.83 1.98 11.48
N GLU A 12 15.70 2.00 12.18
CA GLU A 12 15.06 0.80 12.72
C GLU A 12 14.61 -0.17 11.61
N ILE A 13 14.04 0.38 10.54
CA ILE A 13 13.59 -0.41 9.38
C ILE A 13 14.79 -1.08 8.69
N ARG A 14 15.92 -0.38 8.56
CA ARG A 14 17.15 -0.94 7.99
C ARG A 14 17.62 -2.14 8.80
N LYS A 15 17.77 -1.97 10.11
CA LYS A 15 18.18 -3.03 11.04
C LYS A 15 17.26 -4.25 11.00
N ALA A 16 15.94 -4.03 10.95
CA ALA A 16 14.97 -5.13 10.85
C ALA A 16 15.01 -5.89 9.51
N CYS A 17 15.58 -5.27 8.46
CA CYS A 17 15.61 -5.80 7.09
C CYS A 17 16.97 -6.35 6.67
N GLU A 18 18.06 -5.98 7.37
CA GLU A 18 19.41 -6.54 7.24
C GLU A 18 19.46 -8.06 7.07
N PRO A 19 18.84 -8.90 7.93
CA PRO A 19 18.95 -10.36 7.81
C PRO A 19 18.33 -10.92 6.52
N LYS A 20 17.44 -10.18 5.86
CA LYS A 20 16.84 -10.59 4.58
C LYS A 20 17.64 -10.09 3.37
N CYS A 21 18.46 -9.07 3.57
CA CYS A 21 19.28 -8.42 2.56
C CYS A 21 20.76 -8.67 2.82
N ALA A 22 21.10 -9.82 3.43
CA ALA A 22 22.45 -10.16 3.87
C ALA A 22 23.49 -9.99 2.75
N ASP A 23 23.20 -10.50 1.55
CA ASP A 23 24.11 -10.41 0.40
C ASP A 23 24.39 -8.97 -0.06
N TYR A 24 23.43 -8.07 0.10
CA TYR A 24 23.60 -6.66 -0.26
C TYR A 24 24.29 -5.89 0.86
N PHE A 25 23.98 -6.24 2.10
CA PHE A 25 24.61 -5.66 3.28
C PHE A 25 26.11 -6.00 3.35
N THR A 26 26.49 -7.25 3.07
CA THR A 26 27.91 -7.66 3.04
C THR A 26 28.70 -6.92 1.96
N LYS A 27 28.11 -6.71 0.77
CA LYS A 27 28.72 -5.91 -0.30
C LYS A 27 28.89 -4.44 0.09
N TYR A 28 27.90 -3.86 0.77
CA TYR A 28 27.99 -2.51 1.29
C TYR A 28 29.09 -2.40 2.36
N GLN A 29 29.13 -3.33 3.31
CA GLN A 29 30.12 -3.37 4.38
C GLN A 29 31.54 -3.52 3.81
N ALA A 30 31.75 -4.44 2.86
CA ALA A 30 33.04 -4.61 2.19
C ALA A 30 33.50 -3.33 1.44
N CYS A 31 32.56 -2.58 0.87
CA CYS A 31 32.85 -1.29 0.25
C CYS A 31 33.26 -0.24 1.29
N VAL A 32 32.53 -0.17 2.43
CA VAL A 32 32.83 0.76 3.52
C VAL A 32 34.20 0.47 4.12
N ASP A 33 34.53 -0.80 4.35
CA ASP A 33 35.81 -1.22 4.90
C ASP A 33 36.96 -0.92 3.93
N ARG A 34 36.73 -1.05 2.61
CA ARG A 34 37.67 -0.61 1.58
C ARG A 34 37.90 0.91 1.60
N ILE A 35 36.86 1.72 1.81
CA ILE A 35 37.01 3.18 1.88
C ILE A 35 37.75 3.57 3.16
N LYS A 36 37.44 2.95 4.30
CA LYS A 36 38.18 3.17 5.55
C LYS A 36 39.67 2.89 5.39
N ALA A 37 40.03 1.86 4.62
CA ALA A 37 41.43 1.53 4.33
C ALA A 37 42.12 2.51 3.35
N LYS A 38 41.39 3.06 2.37
CA LYS A 38 41.96 3.94 1.33
C LYS A 38 41.85 5.44 1.62
N GLY A 39 40.98 5.85 2.54
CA GLY A 39 40.70 7.26 2.88
C GLY A 39 39.95 8.07 1.82
N VAL A 40 39.77 7.54 0.60
CA VAL A 40 39.14 8.22 -0.54
C VAL A 40 38.18 7.29 -1.29
N GLY A 41 36.99 7.80 -1.64
CA GLY A 41 35.98 7.12 -2.45
C GLY A 41 34.57 7.21 -1.87
N ALA A 42 33.58 6.71 -2.63
CA ALA A 42 32.18 6.64 -2.21
C ALA A 42 31.59 5.23 -2.42
N CYS A 43 30.63 4.86 -1.57
CA CYS A 43 29.90 3.57 -1.64
C CYS A 43 28.44 3.74 -2.08
N ASP A 44 28.14 4.83 -2.75
CA ASP A 44 26.76 5.22 -3.05
C ASP A 44 26.03 4.13 -3.86
N GLY A 45 26.70 3.49 -4.82
CA GLY A 45 26.13 2.39 -5.61
C GLY A 45 25.67 1.21 -4.74
N GLN A 46 26.58 0.67 -3.92
CA GLN A 46 26.28 -0.46 -3.03
C GLN A 46 25.24 -0.09 -1.96
N TYR A 47 25.24 1.17 -1.53
CA TYR A 47 24.25 1.69 -0.59
C TYR A 47 22.85 1.79 -1.21
N PHE A 48 22.72 2.28 -2.45
CA PHE A 48 21.45 2.31 -3.18
C PHE A 48 20.91 0.90 -3.45
N ASP A 49 21.77 -0.07 -3.75
CA ASP A 49 21.37 -1.47 -3.91
C ASP A 49 20.82 -2.08 -2.60
N PHE A 50 21.47 -1.78 -1.47
CA PHE A 50 21.02 -2.20 -0.15
C PHE A 50 19.67 -1.56 0.21
N LEU A 51 19.50 -0.25 -0.02
CA LEU A 51 18.24 0.46 0.12
C LEU A 51 17.13 -0.13 -0.75
N HIS A 52 17.44 -0.48 -2.00
CA HIS A 52 16.46 -1.11 -2.88
C HIS A 52 15.99 -2.48 -2.34
N CYS A 53 16.88 -3.25 -1.73
CA CYS A 53 16.52 -4.50 -1.07
C CYS A 53 15.62 -4.26 0.16
N ILE A 54 15.94 -3.25 0.98
CA ILE A 54 15.15 -2.86 2.16
C ILE A 54 13.71 -2.46 1.77
N ASP A 55 13.53 -1.70 0.69
CA ASP A 55 12.21 -1.36 0.16
C ASP A 55 11.37 -2.60 -0.20
N LYS A 56 12.05 -3.69 -0.55
CA LYS A 56 11.46 -4.99 -0.92
C LYS A 56 11.39 -5.99 0.23
N CYS A 57 11.72 -5.61 1.47
CA CYS A 57 11.89 -6.46 2.66
C CYS A 57 10.68 -7.34 3.07
N ARG A 58 9.53 -7.22 2.38
CA ARG A 58 8.43 -8.19 2.48
C ARG A 58 8.76 -9.43 1.64
N ARG A 59 8.49 -10.65 2.16
CA ARG A 59 8.65 -11.93 1.41
C ARG A 59 7.93 -11.95 0.04
N ASN A 60 6.91 -11.13 -0.14
CA ASN A 60 6.17 -11.00 -1.39
C ASN A 60 6.56 -9.76 -2.22
N HIS A 61 7.55 -8.98 -1.80
CA HIS A 61 7.96 -7.71 -2.40
C HIS A 61 6.81 -6.71 -2.59
N GLY A 62 5.77 -6.80 -1.74
CA GLY A 62 4.56 -5.99 -1.85
C GLY A 62 3.66 -6.34 -3.05
N ARG A 63 3.83 -7.53 -3.65
CA ARG A 63 3.12 -7.98 -4.85
C ARG A 63 2.49 -9.36 -4.64
N ASN A 64 1.40 -9.64 -5.35
CA ASN A 64 0.84 -11.00 -5.46
C ASN A 64 1.26 -11.67 -6.77
N LYS A 65 2.54 -11.61 -7.13
CA LYS A 65 3.12 -12.27 -8.32
C LYS A 65 3.87 -13.52 -7.87
N LYS A 66 3.34 -14.70 -8.21
CA LYS A 66 3.92 -16.02 -7.94
C LYS A 66 3.80 -16.87 -9.20
N GLY A 67 4.85 -17.62 -9.55
CA GLY A 67 4.89 -18.52 -10.71
C GLY A 67 4.68 -17.87 -12.08
N ARG A 68 4.98 -16.57 -12.24
CA ARG A 68 4.78 -15.85 -13.52
C ARG A 68 5.75 -14.69 -13.72
N GLY A 69 6.12 -14.43 -14.98
CA GLY A 69 7.07 -13.37 -15.38
C GLY A 69 6.45 -11.98 -15.51
N HIS A 70 5.28 -11.83 -16.13
CA HIS A 70 4.65 -10.52 -16.38
C HIS A 70 3.17 -10.50 -15.94
N VAL A 71 2.66 -9.32 -15.61
CA VAL A 71 1.25 -9.10 -15.26
C VAL A 71 0.78 -7.84 -15.96
N LYS A 72 -0.41 -7.88 -16.59
CA LYS A 72 -1.04 -6.70 -17.21
C LYS A 72 -1.14 -5.55 -16.21
N ARG A 73 -0.88 -4.32 -16.69
CA ARG A 73 -0.96 -3.11 -15.88
C ARG A 73 -2.38 -2.56 -15.89
N VAL A 74 -2.70 -1.77 -14.87
CA VAL A 74 -3.97 -1.06 -14.67
C VAL A 74 -3.68 0.39 -14.31
N THR A 75 -4.61 1.28 -14.62
CA THR A 75 -4.50 2.70 -14.28
C THR A 75 -5.07 2.98 -12.89
N CYS A 76 -4.43 3.91 -12.17
CA CYS A 76 -4.94 4.42 -10.91
C CYS A 76 -6.16 5.32 -11.15
N VAL A 77 -7.21 5.18 -10.35
CA VAL A 77 -8.41 6.04 -10.48
C VAL A 77 -8.11 7.49 -10.14
N SER A 78 -7.24 7.76 -9.16
CA SER A 78 -6.95 9.12 -8.69
C SER A 78 -5.82 9.83 -9.44
N THR A 79 -4.72 9.13 -9.73
CA THR A 79 -3.50 9.74 -10.30
C THR A 79 -3.24 9.32 -11.74
N ALA A 80 -4.11 8.50 -12.36
CA ALA A 80 -3.93 7.90 -13.69
C ALA A 80 -2.64 7.04 -13.90
N LYS A 81 -1.77 6.94 -12.88
CA LYS A 81 -0.50 6.19 -12.92
C LYS A 81 -0.70 4.74 -13.32
N LEU A 82 0.16 4.23 -14.21
CA LEU A 82 0.21 2.83 -14.61
C LEU A 82 0.85 1.96 -13.52
N ILE A 83 0.09 1.00 -13.00
CA ILE A 83 0.50 0.13 -11.89
C ILE A 83 0.32 -1.34 -12.30
N PRO A 84 1.20 -2.26 -11.89
CA PRO A 84 0.95 -3.69 -12.06
C PRO A 84 -0.33 -4.12 -11.32
N LYS A 85 -1.23 -4.88 -11.97
CA LYS A 85 -2.51 -5.33 -11.39
C LYS A 85 -2.37 -6.14 -10.10
N ASP A 86 -1.21 -6.76 -9.89
CA ASP A 86 -0.88 -7.55 -8.70
C ASP A 86 -0.29 -6.74 -7.54
N LYS A 87 0.08 -5.47 -7.80
CA LYS A 87 0.53 -4.48 -6.79
C LYS A 87 -0.58 -3.48 -6.43
N ALA A 88 -1.48 -3.20 -7.38
CA ALA A 88 -2.58 -2.25 -7.19
C ALA A 88 -3.51 -2.66 -6.03
N ILE A 89 -3.92 -1.66 -5.25
CA ILE A 89 -4.90 -1.84 -4.18
C ILE A 89 -6.29 -1.83 -4.83
N LYS A 90 -7.03 -2.93 -4.64
CA LYS A 90 -8.33 -3.16 -5.26
C LYS A 90 -9.43 -2.91 -4.24
N ARG A 91 -10.39 -2.04 -4.57
CA ARG A 91 -11.60 -1.82 -3.78
C ARG A 91 -12.80 -1.99 -4.67
N PHE A 92 -13.67 -2.91 -4.28
CA PHE A 92 -14.97 -3.05 -4.92
C PHE A 92 -15.96 -2.22 -4.12
N VAL A 93 -16.52 -1.21 -4.77
CA VAL A 93 -17.48 -0.29 -4.19
C VAL A 93 -18.83 -0.61 -4.80
N VAL A 94 -19.76 -1.00 -3.93
CA VAL A 94 -21.18 -1.18 -4.26
C VAL A 94 -21.91 -0.03 -3.60
N ARG A 95 -22.54 0.81 -4.39
CA ARG A 95 -23.36 1.94 -3.91
C ARG A 95 -24.70 1.92 -4.63
N ASN A 96 -25.75 2.39 -3.97
CA ASN A 96 -27.00 2.66 -4.67
C ASN A 96 -26.76 3.78 -5.69
N ILE A 97 -27.52 3.79 -6.78
CA ILE A 97 -27.43 4.87 -7.78
C ILE A 97 -27.90 6.22 -7.20
N VAL A 98 -28.82 6.16 -6.24
CA VAL A 98 -29.40 7.32 -5.54
C VAL A 98 -28.76 7.44 -4.16
N ASP A 99 -28.48 8.68 -3.73
CA ASP A 99 -28.01 8.97 -2.38
C ASP A 99 -29.09 8.70 -1.33
N GLN A 100 -28.68 8.35 -0.11
CA GLN A 100 -29.61 7.94 0.96
C GLN A 100 -30.64 9.02 1.33
N SER A 101 -30.28 10.29 1.20
CA SER A 101 -31.18 11.43 1.48
C SER A 101 -32.33 11.51 0.46
N ALA A 102 -32.02 11.38 -0.82
CA ALA A 102 -32.96 11.49 -1.93
C ALA A 102 -33.83 10.23 -2.14
N ILE A 103 -33.61 9.15 -1.37
CA ILE A 103 -34.42 7.91 -1.50
C ILE A 103 -35.89 8.16 -1.16
N ARG A 104 -36.19 9.06 -0.21
CA ARG A 104 -37.58 9.35 0.19
C ARG A 104 -38.32 10.10 -0.91
N ASP A 105 -37.75 11.22 -1.35
CA ASP A 105 -38.32 12.06 -2.41
C ASP A 105 -38.55 11.26 -3.71
N LEU A 106 -37.61 10.39 -4.07
CA LEU A 106 -37.76 9.55 -5.25
C LEU A 106 -38.88 8.51 -5.11
N LYS A 107 -39.09 7.96 -3.91
CA LYS A 107 -40.20 7.01 -3.68
C LYS A 107 -41.56 7.71 -3.73
N GLU A 108 -41.66 8.91 -3.16
CA GLU A 108 -42.87 9.73 -3.20
C GLU A 108 -43.22 10.16 -4.63
N ALA A 109 -42.20 10.46 -5.44
CA ALA A 109 -42.37 10.83 -6.84
C ALA A 109 -42.52 9.63 -7.80
N SER A 110 -42.31 8.39 -7.34
CA SER A 110 -42.36 7.21 -8.21
C SER A 110 -43.78 6.72 -8.43
N VAL A 111 -44.09 6.33 -9.67
CA VAL A 111 -45.41 5.76 -10.05
C VAL A 111 -45.61 4.36 -9.45
N TYR A 112 -44.53 3.65 -9.10
CA TYR A 112 -44.58 2.30 -8.56
C TYR A 112 -44.52 2.32 -7.01
N GLU A 113 -45.44 1.62 -6.35
CA GLU A 113 -45.47 1.53 -4.87
C GLU A 113 -44.19 0.92 -4.26
N SER A 114 -43.55 -0.01 -4.97
CA SER A 114 -42.32 -0.67 -4.52
C SER A 114 -41.25 -0.72 -5.61
N TYR A 115 -40.56 0.39 -5.81
CA TYR A 115 -39.44 0.44 -6.77
C TYR A 115 -38.11 -0.05 -6.15
N ALA A 116 -37.52 -1.09 -6.76
CA ALA A 116 -36.20 -1.58 -6.37
C ALA A 116 -35.08 -0.75 -7.02
N LEU A 117 -34.42 0.09 -6.21
CA LEU A 117 -33.32 0.95 -6.68
C LEU A 117 -32.10 0.14 -7.15
N PRO A 118 -31.58 0.39 -8.38
CA PRO A 118 -30.41 -0.31 -8.88
C PRO A 118 -29.12 0.15 -8.17
N LYS A 119 -28.10 -0.70 -8.26
CA LYS A 119 -26.79 -0.49 -7.63
C LYS A 119 -25.70 -0.30 -8.66
N ILE A 120 -24.79 0.62 -8.37
CA ILE A 120 -23.55 0.85 -9.10
C ILE A 120 -22.46 -0.07 -8.53
N TYR A 121 -21.81 -0.80 -9.43
CA TYR A 121 -20.71 -1.72 -9.12
C TYR A 121 -19.42 -1.19 -9.74
N ILE A 122 -18.50 -0.68 -8.92
CA ILE A 122 -17.23 -0.13 -9.41
C ILE A 122 -16.06 -0.87 -8.77
N LYS A 123 -15.12 -1.31 -9.61
CA LYS A 123 -13.84 -1.88 -9.17
C LYS A 123 -12.74 -0.84 -9.32
N ASN A 124 -12.44 -0.16 -8.22
CA ASN A 124 -11.38 0.83 -8.16
C ASN A 124 -10.01 0.17 -8.00
N TYR A 125 -9.04 0.69 -8.75
CA TYR A 125 -7.61 0.38 -8.63
C TYR A 125 -6.85 1.62 -8.15
N TYR A 126 -6.05 1.47 -7.10
CA TYR A 126 -5.25 2.56 -6.54
C TYR A 126 -3.75 2.23 -6.56
N SER A 127 -2.93 3.26 -6.77
CA SER A 127 -1.50 3.26 -6.43
C SER A 127 -1.33 3.22 -4.92
N ILE A 128 -0.14 2.80 -4.46
CA ILE A 128 0.17 2.77 -3.02
C ILE A 128 0.15 4.18 -2.43
N GLU A 129 0.74 5.14 -3.13
CA GLU A 129 0.78 6.56 -2.77
C GLU A 129 -0.64 7.12 -2.57
N ALA A 130 -1.51 6.96 -3.56
CA ALA A 130 -2.88 7.45 -3.49
C ALA A 130 -3.70 6.77 -2.38
N ALA A 131 -3.50 5.47 -2.18
CA ALA A 131 -4.24 4.73 -1.16
C ALA A 131 -3.83 5.13 0.27
N ILE A 132 -2.58 5.53 0.49
CA ILE A 132 -2.13 6.07 1.77
C ILE A 132 -2.68 7.48 1.97
N HIS A 133 -2.57 8.34 0.95
CA HIS A 133 -3.09 9.71 1.01
C HIS A 133 -4.60 9.76 1.32
N GLN A 134 -5.39 8.91 0.64
CA GLN A 134 -6.83 8.79 0.86
C GLN A 134 -7.20 7.94 2.08
N ARG A 135 -6.21 7.48 2.87
CA ARG A 135 -6.39 6.65 4.07
C ARG A 135 -7.17 5.35 3.84
N ILE A 136 -7.15 4.82 2.60
CA ILE A 136 -7.74 3.53 2.23
C ILE A 136 -6.93 2.36 2.82
N VAL A 137 -5.61 2.55 2.94
CA VAL A 137 -4.67 1.65 3.59
C VAL A 137 -3.80 2.46 4.53
N ARG A 138 -3.41 1.86 5.66
CA ARG A 138 -2.54 2.46 6.66
C ARG A 138 -1.26 1.64 6.81
N VAL A 139 -0.17 2.29 7.21
CA VAL A 139 1.06 1.60 7.63
C VAL A 139 0.75 0.78 8.89
N ARG A 140 1.27 -0.44 8.95
CA ARG A 140 1.08 -1.37 10.08
C ARG A 140 2.43 -1.74 10.69
N SER A 141 2.41 -2.15 11.96
CA SER A 141 3.56 -2.73 12.66
C SER A 141 4.12 -3.95 11.91
N VAL A 142 5.36 -4.33 12.21
CA VAL A 142 6.05 -5.46 11.55
C VAL A 142 5.22 -6.74 11.63
N GLU A 143 4.67 -7.03 12.80
CA GLU A 143 3.78 -8.18 13.04
C GLU A 143 2.43 -8.02 12.32
N GLY A 144 1.81 -6.84 12.43
CA GLY A 144 0.53 -6.54 11.79
C GLY A 144 0.57 -6.61 10.26
N ARG A 145 1.74 -6.41 9.63
CA ARG A 145 1.93 -6.57 8.16
C ARG A 145 1.76 -8.02 7.70
N LYS A 146 1.95 -9.02 8.58
CA LYS A 146 1.76 -10.45 8.28
C LYS A 146 0.28 -10.83 8.24
N ASN A 147 -0.56 -10.16 9.03
CA ASN A 147 -2.00 -10.39 9.01
C ASN A 147 -2.59 -9.98 7.65
N ARG A 148 -3.21 -10.94 6.95
CA ARG A 148 -3.85 -10.78 5.64
C ARG A 148 -5.37 -10.73 5.73
N ALA A 149 -5.96 -10.94 6.90
CA ALA A 149 -7.39 -10.81 7.08
C ALA A 149 -7.83 -9.36 6.77
N PRO A 150 -8.98 -9.17 6.11
CA PRO A 150 -9.55 -7.84 5.98
C PRO A 150 -9.90 -7.28 7.37
N PRO A 151 -9.86 -5.94 7.55
CA PRO A 151 -10.31 -5.34 8.80
C PRO A 151 -11.78 -5.72 9.06
N ALA A 152 -12.09 -6.06 10.31
CA ALA A 152 -13.45 -6.39 10.71
C ALA A 152 -14.38 -5.20 10.43
N ARG A 153 -15.54 -5.47 9.81
CA ARG A 153 -16.60 -4.48 9.66
C ARG A 153 -17.40 -4.48 10.95
N PHE A 154 -17.02 -3.63 11.90
CA PHE A 154 -17.83 -3.40 13.09
C PHE A 154 -19.14 -2.77 12.66
N ARG A 155 -20.21 -3.58 12.61
CA ARG A 155 -21.57 -3.06 12.60
C ARG A 155 -21.87 -2.68 14.04
N ALA A 156 -22.26 -1.43 14.27
CA ALA A 156 -22.87 -1.08 15.55
C ALA A 156 -24.02 -2.07 15.80
N LYS A 157 -24.01 -2.74 16.96
CA LYS A 157 -25.17 -3.53 17.37
C LYS A 157 -26.34 -2.56 17.41
N ARG A 158 -27.39 -2.84 16.63
CA ARG A 158 -28.67 -2.15 16.83
C ARG A 158 -29.12 -2.54 18.24
N ALA A 159 -29.19 -1.56 19.13
CA ALA A 159 -29.93 -1.70 20.38
C ALA A 159 -31.42 -1.86 20.05
#